data_AF-A0A956NEW6-F1
#
_entry.id   AF-A0A956NEW6-F1
#
_cell.length_a   1.000
_cell.length_b   1.000
_cell.length_c   1.000
_cell.angle_alpha   90.00
_cell.angle_beta   90.00
_cell.angle_gamma   90.00
#
_symmetry.space_group_name_H-M   'P 1'
#
loop_
_entity.id
_entity.type
_entity.pdbx_description
1 polymer ?
#
loop_
_entity_poly.entity_id
_entity_poly.type
_entity_poly.pdbx_seq_one_letter_code
_entity_poly.pdbx_strand_id
1 'polypeptide(L)'
;MKTNSNLGWRVHPFAPALGALLFLGGCASAKFIPTGEEYPDRGDDCSIEVFSSRIPDRDYVELGIVEGEGSLGKDSLEHVLPKMKVAACQAGGDAIILTSNHKSVDVFSDGSDDQLNVTATVIRWRD
;
A
#
# COMPACT_ATOMS: atom_id res chain seq x y z
N MET A 1 1.39 11.99 -72.70
CA MET A 1 2.00 10.93 -71.85
C MET A 1 2.68 11.63 -70.68
N LYS A 2 2.18 11.40 -69.46
CA LYS A 2 2.59 12.14 -68.25
C LYS A 2 3.24 11.12 -67.32
N THR A 3 4.57 11.13 -67.26
CA THR A 3 5.35 10.23 -66.42
C THR A 3 5.37 10.75 -64.99
N ASN A 4 5.04 9.83 -64.09
CA ASN A 4 4.83 9.97 -62.67
C ASN A 4 6.11 9.52 -61.96
N SER A 5 6.69 10.36 -61.10
CA SER A 5 7.77 9.97 -60.18
C SER A 5 7.63 10.76 -58.87
N ASN A 6 6.68 10.34 -58.03
CA ASN A 6 6.63 10.69 -56.62
C ASN A 6 7.51 9.70 -55.85
N LEU A 7 8.69 10.13 -55.39
CA LEU A 7 9.46 9.41 -54.37
C LEU A 7 10.12 10.44 -53.45
N GLY A 8 9.42 10.80 -52.39
CA GLY A 8 9.92 11.62 -51.29
C GLY A 8 9.42 11.03 -49.99
N TRP A 9 10.17 10.08 -49.44
CA TRP A 9 9.89 9.44 -48.17
C TRP A 9 10.01 10.46 -47.03
N ARG A 10 8.87 11.00 -46.56
CA ARG A 10 8.76 11.53 -45.20
C ARG A 10 8.30 10.40 -44.29
N VAL A 11 9.26 9.60 -43.84
CA VAL A 11 9.08 8.80 -42.63
C VAL A 11 8.93 9.79 -41.47
N HIS A 12 7.68 9.99 -41.03
CA HIS A 12 7.44 10.61 -39.73
C HIS A 12 8.08 9.71 -38.68
N PRO A 13 8.93 10.22 -37.77
CA PRO A 13 9.23 9.47 -36.56
C PRO A 13 7.94 9.46 -35.73
N PHE A 14 7.15 8.39 -35.89
CA PHE A 14 6.16 7.99 -34.91
C PHE A 14 6.97 7.47 -33.71
N ALA A 15 7.51 8.40 -32.92
CA ALA A 15 8.10 8.09 -31.64
C ALA A 15 6.93 7.74 -30.71
N PRO A 16 6.74 6.48 -30.28
CA PRO A 16 5.93 6.26 -29.10
C PRO A 16 6.73 6.90 -27.97
N ALA A 17 6.26 8.04 -27.48
CA ALA A 17 6.69 8.56 -26.20
C ALA A 17 6.43 7.44 -25.19
N LEU A 18 7.49 6.70 -24.84
CA LEU A 18 7.51 5.75 -23.74
C LEU A 18 7.12 6.57 -22.51
N GLY A 19 5.84 6.47 -22.16
CA GLY A 19 5.28 7.07 -20.98
C GLY A 19 6.04 6.53 -19.80
N ALA A 20 6.95 7.35 -19.27
CA ALA A 20 7.49 7.15 -17.95
C ALA A 20 6.32 7.30 -16.97
N LEU A 21 5.67 6.18 -16.67
CA LEU A 21 4.84 6.01 -15.48
C LEU A 21 5.78 6.11 -14.28
N LEU A 22 6.12 7.35 -13.93
CA LEU A 22 6.62 7.69 -12.62
C LEU A 22 5.43 7.45 -11.68
N PHE A 23 5.37 6.26 -11.10
CA PHE A 23 4.64 6.06 -9.86
C PHE A 23 5.24 7.04 -8.86
N LEU A 24 4.56 8.17 -8.68
CA LEU A 24 4.76 9.07 -7.55
C LEU A 24 4.32 8.28 -6.31
N GLY A 25 5.16 7.35 -5.88
CA GLY A 25 5.05 6.74 -4.57
C GLY A 25 5.31 7.86 -3.58
N GLY A 26 4.25 8.33 -2.92
CA GLY A 26 4.41 9.05 -1.66
C GLY A 26 5.30 8.23 -0.73
N CYS A 27 5.96 8.90 0.22
CA CYS A 27 6.81 8.27 1.25
C CYS A 27 6.00 7.40 2.24
N ALA A 28 5.18 6.49 1.72
CA ALA A 28 4.45 5.50 2.48
C ALA A 28 5.35 4.28 2.66
N SER A 29 5.70 3.98 3.91
CA SER A 29 6.45 2.81 4.32
C SER A 29 5.57 1.94 5.21
N ALA A 30 5.84 0.63 5.22
CA ALA A 30 5.24 -0.27 6.19
C ALA A 30 6.27 -1.29 6.66
N LYS A 31 6.18 -1.69 7.94
CA LYS A 31 7.09 -2.61 8.59
C LYS A 31 6.31 -3.61 9.43
N PHE A 32 6.62 -4.89 9.26
CA PHE A 32 6.09 -5.96 10.09
C PHE A 32 7.02 -6.25 11.28
N ILE A 33 6.44 -6.46 12.45
CA ILE A 33 7.08 -6.80 13.71
C ILE A 33 6.45 -8.11 14.19
N PRO A 34 7.16 -9.24 14.13
CA PRO A 34 6.63 -10.52 14.58
C PRO A 34 6.49 -10.51 16.12
N THR A 35 5.33 -10.91 16.61
CA THR A 35 5.07 -11.06 18.07
C THR A 35 4.52 -12.44 18.42
N GLY A 36 4.10 -13.21 17.42
CA GLY A 36 3.51 -14.54 17.58
C GLY A 36 4.23 -15.60 16.76
N GLU A 37 3.47 -16.60 16.33
CA GLU A 37 3.98 -17.71 15.53
C GLU A 37 4.35 -17.26 14.12
N GLU A 38 5.41 -17.85 13.56
CA GLU A 38 5.85 -17.60 12.20
C GLU A 38 5.04 -18.45 11.23
N TYR A 39 4.49 -17.82 10.20
CA TYR A 39 3.74 -18.49 9.15
C TYR A 39 4.43 -18.30 7.79
N PRO A 40 4.25 -19.25 6.86
CA PRO A 40 4.83 -19.14 5.53
C PRO A 40 4.26 -17.94 4.79
N ASP A 41 5.16 -17.24 4.08
CA ASP A 41 4.86 -16.13 3.17
C ASP A 41 3.82 -16.57 2.12
N ARG A 42 2.82 -15.71 1.90
CA ARG A 42 1.72 -15.93 0.95
C ARG A 42 1.87 -15.16 -0.35
N GLY A 43 3.00 -14.50 -0.57
CA GLY A 43 3.27 -13.61 -1.70
C GLY A 43 2.62 -12.24 -1.54
N ASP A 44 2.81 -11.38 -2.55
CA ASP A 44 2.40 -9.97 -2.47
C ASP A 44 0.93 -9.71 -2.86
N ASP A 45 0.26 -10.69 -3.47
CA ASP A 45 -1.11 -10.58 -4.01
C ASP A 45 -2.09 -11.44 -3.20
N CYS A 46 -1.97 -11.41 -1.87
CA CYS A 46 -2.89 -12.10 -0.99
C CYS A 46 -4.06 -11.19 -0.57
N SER A 47 -5.23 -11.79 -0.33
CA SER A 47 -6.39 -11.04 0.15
C SER A 47 -6.25 -10.79 1.66
N ILE A 48 -6.03 -9.54 2.05
CA ILE A 48 -6.02 -9.11 3.46
C ILE A 48 -7.30 -8.35 3.78
N GLU A 49 -8.08 -8.91 4.70
CA GLU A 49 -9.23 -8.24 5.29
C GLU A 49 -8.77 -7.15 6.27
N VAL A 50 -9.51 -6.03 6.33
CA VAL A 50 -9.15 -4.89 7.18
C VAL A 50 -10.28 -4.63 8.16
N PHE A 51 -9.96 -4.69 9.45
CA PHE A 51 -10.87 -4.45 10.55
C PHE A 51 -10.47 -3.15 11.25
N SER A 52 -11.32 -2.12 11.22
CA SER A 52 -10.99 -0.79 11.78
C SER A 52 -11.55 -0.52 13.17
N SER A 53 -12.61 -1.23 13.56
CA SER A 53 -13.35 -0.94 14.80
C SER A 53 -14.06 -2.16 15.40
N ARG A 54 -13.91 -3.34 14.78
CA ARG A 54 -14.52 -4.57 15.23
C ARG A 54 -13.48 -5.66 15.27
N ILE A 55 -13.47 -6.42 16.36
CA ILE A 55 -12.69 -7.65 16.43
C ILE A 55 -13.45 -8.70 15.60
N PRO A 56 -12.76 -9.54 14.82
CA PRO A 56 -13.39 -10.61 14.09
C PRO A 56 -14.10 -11.61 15.03
N ASP A 57 -15.26 -12.13 14.62
CA ASP A 57 -16.00 -13.15 15.39
C ASP A 57 -15.43 -14.57 15.22
N ARG A 58 -14.42 -14.73 14.34
CA ARG A 58 -13.77 -16.01 14.04
C ARG A 58 -12.54 -16.19 14.92
N ASP A 59 -12.24 -17.42 15.33
CA ASP A 59 -11.00 -17.73 16.03
C ASP A 59 -9.77 -17.41 15.16
N TYR A 60 -8.81 -16.70 15.74
CA TYR A 60 -7.57 -16.30 15.08
C TYR A 60 -6.36 -16.43 16.00
N VAL A 61 -5.18 -16.42 15.39
CA VAL A 61 -3.90 -16.23 16.05
C VAL A 61 -3.30 -14.91 15.62
N GLU A 62 -2.68 -14.21 16.55
CA GLU A 62 -1.94 -12.97 16.27
C GLU A 62 -0.53 -13.33 15.83
N LEU A 63 -0.15 -12.86 14.64
CA LEU A 63 1.18 -13.11 14.08
C LEU A 63 2.17 -12.04 14.49
N GLY A 64 1.69 -10.80 14.59
CA GLY A 64 2.53 -9.64 14.78
C GLY A 64 1.79 -8.33 14.65
N ILE A 65 2.57 -7.28 14.65
CA ILE A 65 2.13 -5.90 14.47
C ILE A 65 2.70 -5.40 13.15
N VAL A 66 1.91 -4.71 12.36
CA VAL A 66 2.36 -3.97 11.19
C VAL A 66 2.22 -2.47 11.46
N GLU A 67 3.29 -1.75 11.28
CA GLU A 67 3.37 -0.30 11.40
C GLU A 67 3.44 0.30 10.01
N GLY A 68 2.67 1.35 9.76
CA GLY A 68 2.64 2.10 8.52
C GLY A 68 2.95 3.56 8.78
N GLU A 69 3.89 4.12 8.02
CA GLU A 69 4.34 5.50 8.12
C GLU A 69 4.06 6.22 6.80
N GLY A 70 3.55 7.45 6.85
CA GLY A 70 3.33 8.27 5.66
C GLY A 70 3.30 9.78 5.97
N SER A 71 3.30 10.63 4.94
CA SER A 71 3.20 12.10 5.12
C SER A 71 1.74 12.53 5.26
N LEU A 72 1.35 13.45 6.15
CA LEU A 72 -0.05 13.83 6.41
C LEU A 72 -0.70 14.51 5.20
N GLY A 73 -1.73 13.86 4.69
CA GLY A 73 -2.67 14.29 3.67
C GLY A 73 -3.91 13.41 3.79
N LYS A 74 -5.04 13.81 3.20
CA LYS A 74 -6.26 12.98 3.24
C LYS A 74 -6.07 11.60 2.58
N ASP A 75 -5.04 11.49 1.73
CA ASP A 75 -4.75 10.31 0.91
C ASP A 75 -3.68 9.40 1.55
N SER A 76 -3.13 9.74 2.72
CA SER A 76 -1.99 9.03 3.31
C SER A 76 -2.33 7.60 3.73
N LEU A 77 -3.53 7.39 4.28
CA LEU A 77 -3.98 6.02 4.60
C LEU A 77 -4.22 5.21 3.33
N GLU A 78 -4.67 5.82 2.23
CA GLU A 78 -4.84 5.15 0.94
C GLU A 78 -3.51 4.69 0.35
N HIS A 79 -2.41 5.38 0.67
CA HIS A 79 -1.06 4.99 0.26
C HIS A 79 -0.37 4.03 1.25
N VAL A 80 -0.63 4.17 2.55
CA VAL A 80 0.00 3.35 3.60
C VAL A 80 -0.68 1.98 3.73
N LEU A 81 -2.01 1.93 3.65
CA LEU A 81 -2.77 0.68 3.85
C LEU A 81 -2.39 -0.42 2.84
N PRO A 82 -2.19 -0.16 1.53
CA PRO A 82 -1.70 -1.17 0.60
C PRO A 82 -0.33 -1.74 0.99
N LYS A 83 0.58 -0.90 1.50
CA LYS A 83 1.90 -1.35 1.97
C LYS A 83 1.78 -2.23 3.20
N MET A 84 0.91 -1.86 4.14
CA MET A 84 0.63 -2.68 5.33
C MET A 84 0.02 -4.03 4.95
N LYS A 85 -0.86 -4.08 3.95
CA LYS A 85 -1.44 -5.34 3.44
C LYS A 85 -0.37 -6.26 2.85
N VAL A 86 0.54 -5.73 2.03
CA VAL A 86 1.64 -6.53 1.47
C VAL A 86 2.52 -7.09 2.59
N ALA A 87 2.89 -6.27 3.58
CA ALA A 87 3.66 -6.73 4.74
C ALA A 87 2.92 -7.82 5.54
N ALA A 88 1.61 -7.68 5.71
CA ALA A 88 0.77 -8.69 6.36
C ALA A 88 0.68 -10.00 5.56
N CYS A 89 0.62 -9.92 4.22
CA CYS A 89 0.66 -11.10 3.35
C CYS A 89 1.99 -11.85 3.45
N GLN A 90 3.10 -11.10 3.44
CA GLN A 90 4.44 -11.66 3.58
C GLN A 90 4.65 -12.32 4.94
N ALA A 91 3.95 -11.82 5.97
CA ALA A 91 3.91 -12.44 7.28
C ALA A 91 2.97 -13.67 7.38
N GLY A 92 2.25 -14.01 6.32
CA GLY A 92 1.30 -15.12 6.29
C GLY A 92 -0.05 -14.82 6.94
N GLY A 93 -0.43 -13.54 7.08
CA GLY A 93 -1.71 -13.11 7.63
C GLY A 93 -2.90 -13.34 6.69
N ASP A 94 -4.09 -13.33 7.26
CA ASP A 94 -5.38 -13.28 6.55
C ASP A 94 -6.07 -11.92 6.70
N ALA A 95 -5.80 -11.23 7.81
CA ALA A 95 -6.43 -9.95 8.10
C ALA A 95 -5.52 -9.05 8.95
N ILE A 96 -5.83 -7.75 8.93
CA ILE A 96 -5.24 -6.76 9.83
C ILE A 96 -6.34 -6.06 10.63
N ILE A 97 -6.08 -5.84 11.92
CA ILE A 97 -6.94 -5.08 12.82
C ILE A 97 -6.26 -3.73 13.08
N LEU A 98 -6.76 -2.65 12.49
CA LEU A 98 -6.25 -1.31 12.72
C LEU A 98 -6.52 -0.90 14.16
N THR A 99 -5.47 -0.50 14.86
CA THR A 99 -5.60 0.09 16.19
C THR A 99 -6.07 1.53 16.02
N SER A 100 -7.10 1.94 16.77
CA SER A 100 -7.83 3.21 16.61
C SER A 100 -7.03 4.48 16.94
N ASN A 101 -5.71 4.47 16.77
CA ASN A 101 -4.81 5.61 16.91
C ASN A 101 -4.95 6.61 15.75
N HIS A 102 -6.12 6.65 15.08
CA HIS A 102 -6.56 7.85 14.38
C HIS A 102 -6.63 8.98 15.43
N LYS A 103 -5.48 9.59 15.70
CA LYS A 103 -5.43 10.95 16.20
C LYS A 103 -6.18 11.72 15.12
N SER A 104 -7.41 12.12 15.46
CA SER A 104 -8.03 13.28 14.85
C SER A 104 -6.92 14.29 14.65
N VAL A 105 -6.68 14.67 13.40
CA VAL A 105 -5.91 15.88 13.11
C VAL A 105 -6.73 17.00 13.74
N ASP A 106 -6.47 17.26 15.01
CA ASP A 106 -6.82 18.50 15.65
C ASP A 106 -6.05 19.54 14.84
N VAL A 107 -6.80 20.30 14.05
CA VAL A 107 -6.34 21.37 13.13
C VAL A 107 -5.68 22.54 13.90
N PHE A 108 -5.22 22.30 15.13
CA PHE A 108 -4.67 23.25 16.08
C PHE A 108 -3.50 22.61 16.84
N SER A 109 -2.45 22.15 16.16
CA SER A 109 -1.16 21.92 16.82
C SER A 109 -0.02 22.35 15.90
N ASP A 110 0.49 23.51 16.28
CA ASP A 110 1.65 24.25 15.80
C ASP A 110 2.90 23.36 15.64
N GLY A 111 3.45 23.28 14.42
CA GLY A 111 4.89 23.12 14.19
C GLY A 111 5.54 21.73 14.31
N SER A 112 4.82 20.61 14.16
CA SER A 112 5.44 19.26 14.16
C SER A 112 5.35 18.62 12.79
N ASP A 113 6.47 18.08 12.28
CA ASP A 113 6.56 17.31 11.04
C ASP A 113 5.33 16.42 10.83
N ASP A 114 4.65 16.68 9.72
CA ASP A 114 3.37 16.13 9.36
C ASP A 114 3.48 14.63 9.01
N GLN A 115 3.66 13.75 10.01
CA GLN A 115 3.81 12.30 9.84
C GLN A 115 2.57 11.52 10.35
N LEU A 116 1.97 10.72 9.47
CA LEU A 116 0.93 9.73 9.77
C LEU A 116 1.60 8.42 10.21
N ASN A 117 1.35 7.99 11.44
CA ASN A 117 1.74 6.67 11.92
C ASN A 117 0.49 5.85 12.23
N VAL A 118 0.33 4.72 11.55
CA VAL A 118 -0.78 3.79 11.69
C VAL A 118 -0.25 2.45 12.14
N THR A 119 -0.90 1.82 13.11
CA THR A 119 -0.51 0.51 13.61
C THR A 119 -1.68 -0.46 13.46
N ALA A 120 -1.40 -1.69 13.07
CA ALA A 120 -2.40 -2.74 12.98
C ALA A 120 -1.84 -4.08 13.48
N THR A 121 -2.70 -4.91 14.06
CA THR A 121 -2.35 -6.30 14.40
C THR A 121 -2.60 -7.20 13.20
N VAL A 122 -1.62 -7.98 12.78
CA VAL A 122 -1.75 -8.99 11.74
C VAL A 122 -2.24 -10.28 12.38
N ILE A 123 -3.31 -10.85 11.83
CA ILE A 123 -3.91 -12.08 12.32
C ILE A 123 -4.02 -13.12 11.22
N ARG A 124 -4.05 -14.38 11.63
CA ARG A 124 -4.35 -15.52 10.76
C ARG A 124 -5.51 -16.30 11.34
N TRP A 125 -6.42 -16.75 10.49
CA TRP A 125 -7.54 -17.57 10.93
C TRP A 125 -7.06 -18.93 11.45
N ARG A 126 -7.65 -19.40 12.54
CA ARG A 126 -7.62 -20.83 12.84
C ARG A 126 -8.71 -21.50 12.02
N ASP A 127 -8.31 -22.54 11.30
CA ASP A 127 -9.24 -23.50 10.69
C ASP A 127 -9.58 -24.60 11.70
#